data_AF-A0A349E1H8-F1
#
_entry.id   AF-A0A349E1H8-F1
#
_cell.length_a   1.000
_cell.length_b   1.000
_cell.length_c   1.000
_cell.angle_alpha   90.00
_cell.angle_beta   90.00
_cell.angle_gamma   90.00
#
_symmetry.space_group_name_H-M   'P 1'
#
loop_
_entity.id
_entity.type
_entity.pdbx_description
1 polymer ?
#
loop_
_entity_poly.entity_id
_entity_poly.type
_entity_poly.pdbx_seq_one_letter_code
_entity_poly.pdbx_strand_id
1 'polypeptide(L)'
;MTLKKPGSWTYSILKHAWHAIFFVCVLVCLEGCRNKTLKDYGHDVNAIKNEVKSRKIHRVSEKEFQQWTADKGSEISRIAQKYLNRAYNKGLETNQIASAKEFAKLLPLANIDSLAKTYQVDIQSISFERTQVDNLYAIEADYWKKYKSGETALEPTTEYVENRRKRVFIAPIYLKEAVGMWSIHFERQNVIQQIVKEREKKKKKKRRS
;
A
#
# COMPACT_ATOMS: atom_id res chain seq x y z
N MET A 1 -32.86 39.03 83.51
CA MET A 1 -31.70 38.83 82.63
C MET A 1 -31.99 37.67 81.70
N THR A 2 -32.30 37.93 80.43
CA THR A 2 -32.51 36.89 79.42
C THR A 2 -31.72 37.29 78.17
N LEU A 3 -30.70 36.49 77.86
CA LEU A 3 -29.83 36.64 76.68
C LEU A 3 -30.62 36.40 75.39
N LYS A 4 -30.59 37.37 74.46
CA LYS A 4 -30.99 37.16 73.05
C LYS A 4 -29.94 36.30 72.34
N LYS A 5 -30.33 35.13 71.85
CA LYS A 5 -29.51 34.33 70.92
C LYS A 5 -29.58 34.95 69.51
N PRO A 6 -28.44 35.25 68.85
CA PRO A 6 -28.42 35.54 67.43
C PRO A 6 -28.20 34.23 66.68
N GLY A 7 -29.06 33.89 65.71
CA GLY A 7 -28.80 32.70 64.90
C GLY A 7 -30.00 32.13 64.17
N SER A 8 -30.58 32.89 63.24
CA SER A 8 -31.49 32.30 62.25
C SER A 8 -31.30 32.85 60.83
N TRP A 9 -30.62 33.99 60.66
CA TRP A 9 -30.43 34.62 59.35
C TRP A 9 -29.24 34.09 58.55
N THR A 10 -28.18 33.62 59.21
CA THR A 10 -26.96 33.13 58.53
C THR A 10 -27.13 31.75 57.88
N TYR A 11 -28.03 30.91 58.41
CA TYR A 11 -28.27 29.55 57.91
C TYR A 11 -29.02 29.49 56.56
N SER A 12 -29.86 30.48 56.26
CA SER A 12 -30.64 30.51 55.01
C SER A 12 -29.78 30.91 53.80
N ILE A 13 -28.92 31.92 53.98
CA ILE A 13 -28.04 32.45 52.92
C ILE A 13 -27.00 31.42 52.50
N LEU A 14 -26.43 30.66 53.46
CA LEU A 14 -25.46 29.61 53.18
C LEU A 14 -26.05 28.45 52.36
N LYS A 15 -27.30 28.04 52.60
CA LYS A 15 -27.98 27.02 51.78
C LYS A 15 -28.19 27.49 50.33
N HIS A 16 -28.61 28.74 50.15
CA HIS A 16 -28.87 29.28 48.81
C HIS A 16 -27.57 29.47 48.03
N ALA A 17 -26.50 29.90 48.70
CA ALA A 17 -25.16 29.97 48.13
C ALA A 17 -24.62 28.58 47.74
N TRP A 18 -24.85 27.55 48.56
CA TRP A 18 -24.45 26.17 48.24
C TRP A 18 -25.18 25.61 47.02
N HIS A 19 -26.49 25.85 46.92
CA HIS A 19 -27.25 25.45 45.74
C HIS A 19 -26.79 26.21 44.49
N ALA A 20 -26.52 27.52 44.58
CA ALA A 20 -26.00 28.30 43.46
C ALA A 20 -24.63 27.78 42.98
N ILE A 21 -23.70 27.49 43.90
CA ILE A 21 -22.39 26.92 43.55
C ILE A 21 -22.54 25.55 42.90
N PHE A 22 -23.42 24.70 43.43
CA PHE A 22 -23.70 23.38 42.84
C PHE A 22 -24.26 23.50 41.42
N PHE A 23 -25.23 24.39 41.18
CA PHE A 23 -25.79 24.62 39.85
C PHE A 23 -24.75 25.19 38.86
N VAL A 24 -23.88 26.10 39.30
CA VAL A 24 -22.78 26.63 38.48
C VAL A 24 -21.78 25.53 38.11
N CYS A 25 -21.38 24.68 39.07
CA CYS A 25 -20.48 23.56 38.79
C CYS A 25 -21.09 22.54 37.82
N VAL A 26 -22.39 22.24 37.94
CA VAL A 26 -23.10 21.33 37.00
C VAL A 26 -23.18 21.94 35.60
N LEU A 27 -23.47 23.23 35.48
CA LEU A 27 -23.50 23.94 34.19
C LEU A 27 -22.12 23.95 33.50
N VAL A 28 -21.04 24.23 34.24
CA VAL A 28 -19.67 24.24 33.71
C VAL A 28 -19.22 22.83 33.25
N CYS A 29 -19.58 21.78 34.01
CA CYS A 29 -19.30 20.40 33.60
C CYS A 29 -20.09 19.96 32.37
N LEU A 30 -21.33 20.44 32.20
CA LEU A 30 -22.15 20.16 31.01
C LEU A 30 -21.62 20.89 29.75
N GLU A 31 -21.09 22.10 29.89
CA GLU A 31 -20.43 22.80 28.78
C GLU A 31 -19.06 22.20 28.42
N GLY A 32 -18.32 21.68 29.40
CA GLY A 32 -17.03 21.00 29.20
C GLY A 32 -17.11 19.66 28.48
N CYS A 33 -18.27 18.98 28.53
CA CYS A 33 -18.55 17.73 27.81
C CYS A 33 -19.11 17.93 26.40
N ARG A 34 -19.25 19.18 25.94
CA ARG A 34 -19.71 19.47 24.58
C ARG A 34 -18.58 19.14 23.60
N ASN A 35 -18.69 18.01 22.92
CA ASN A 35 -17.77 17.61 21.85
C ASN A 35 -17.63 18.75 20.84
N LYS A 36 -16.49 19.46 20.89
CA LYS A 36 -16.17 20.53 19.95
C LYS A 36 -16.17 19.96 18.55
N THR A 37 -17.04 20.48 17.70
CA THR A 37 -17.12 20.13 16.29
C THR A 37 -16.02 20.84 15.50
N LEU A 38 -15.71 20.38 14.28
CA LEU A 38 -14.77 21.08 13.39
C LEU A 38 -15.12 22.57 13.19
N LYS A 39 -16.41 22.91 13.28
CA LYS A 39 -16.91 24.30 13.24
C LYS A 39 -16.43 25.11 14.45
N ASP A 40 -16.38 24.50 15.63
CA ASP A 40 -15.95 25.14 16.88
C ASP A 40 -14.42 25.38 16.92
N TYR A 41 -13.67 24.71 16.03
CA TYR A 41 -12.24 24.96 15.78
C TYR A 41 -11.97 25.97 14.66
N GLY A 42 -13.02 26.62 14.12
CA GLY A 42 -12.89 27.62 13.07
C GLY A 42 -12.65 27.04 11.67
N HIS A 43 -12.83 25.73 11.46
CA HIS A 43 -12.76 25.15 10.13
C HIS A 43 -14.01 25.46 9.32
N ASP A 44 -13.83 25.82 8.06
CA ASP A 44 -14.93 25.98 7.11
C ASP A 44 -15.51 24.60 6.75
N VAL A 45 -16.53 24.19 7.51
CA VAL A 45 -17.23 22.92 7.32
C VAL A 45 -17.88 22.85 5.94
N ASN A 46 -18.25 23.98 5.32
CA ASN A 46 -18.82 23.99 3.98
C ASN A 46 -17.74 23.76 2.93
N ALA A 47 -16.57 24.39 3.06
CA ALA A 47 -15.42 24.08 2.22
C ALA A 47 -15.01 22.61 2.35
N ILE A 48 -14.89 22.08 3.58
CA ILE A 48 -14.56 20.67 3.83
C ILE A 48 -15.63 19.75 3.24
N LYS A 49 -16.92 20.03 3.45
CA LYS A 49 -18.02 19.23 2.90
C LYS A 49 -18.05 19.27 1.38
N ASN A 50 -17.78 20.43 0.78
CA ASN A 50 -17.67 20.58 -0.67
C ASN A 50 -16.44 19.86 -1.20
N GLU A 51 -15.31 19.95 -0.51
CA GLU A 51 -14.09 19.25 -0.86
C GLU A 51 -14.28 17.73 -0.77
N VAL A 52 -14.85 17.22 0.32
CA VAL A 52 -15.17 15.80 0.51
C VAL A 52 -16.18 15.31 -0.53
N LYS A 53 -17.22 16.11 -0.87
CA LYS A 53 -18.18 15.77 -1.93
C LYS A 53 -17.55 15.81 -3.33
N SER A 54 -16.63 16.74 -3.57
CA SER A 54 -15.92 16.88 -4.84
C SER A 54 -14.87 15.78 -5.05
N ARG A 55 -14.31 15.24 -3.96
CA ARG A 55 -13.43 14.07 -3.97
C ARG A 55 -14.25 12.84 -4.32
N LYS A 56 -14.33 12.54 -5.61
CA LYS A 56 -14.92 11.30 -6.11
C LYS A 56 -14.17 10.11 -5.50
N ILE A 57 -14.77 9.42 -4.53
CA ILE A 57 -14.18 8.22 -3.93
C ILE A 57 -14.13 7.14 -5.01
N HIS A 58 -12.94 6.86 -5.51
CA HIS A 58 -12.74 5.80 -6.48
C HIS A 58 -12.65 4.46 -5.75
N ARG A 59 -13.72 3.66 -5.85
CA ARG A 59 -13.72 2.28 -5.35
C ARG A 59 -13.04 1.36 -6.38
N VAL A 60 -12.06 0.61 -5.91
CA VAL A 60 -11.41 -0.51 -6.62
C VAL A 60 -11.77 -1.76 -5.83
N SER A 61 -12.38 -2.74 -6.48
CA SER A 61 -12.73 -4.01 -5.81
C SER A 61 -11.48 -4.87 -5.65
N GLU A 62 -11.47 -5.78 -4.67
CA GLU A 62 -10.34 -6.70 -4.49
C GLU A 62 -10.15 -7.59 -5.73
N LYS A 63 -11.23 -8.00 -6.41
CA LYS A 63 -11.15 -8.76 -7.67
C LYS A 63 -10.50 -7.95 -8.79
N GLU A 64 -10.84 -6.66 -8.93
CA GLU A 64 -10.21 -5.79 -9.92
C GLU A 64 -8.74 -5.57 -9.60
N PHE A 65 -8.42 -5.39 -8.33
CA PHE A 65 -7.05 -5.26 -7.85
C PHE A 65 -6.23 -6.51 -8.19
N GLN A 66 -6.75 -7.70 -7.85
CA GLN A 66 -6.19 -9.01 -8.19
C GLN A 66 -5.91 -9.14 -9.69
N GLN A 67 -6.94 -8.95 -10.51
CA GLN A 67 -6.83 -9.10 -11.95
C GLN A 67 -5.78 -8.14 -12.53
N TRP A 68 -5.82 -6.87 -12.11
CA TRP A 68 -4.89 -5.88 -12.60
C TRP A 68 -3.44 -6.24 -12.23
N THR A 69 -3.19 -6.70 -10.99
CA THR A 69 -1.85 -7.12 -10.58
C THR A 69 -1.36 -8.35 -11.34
N ALA A 70 -2.24 -9.32 -11.64
CA ALA A 70 -1.88 -10.49 -12.44
C ALA A 70 -1.56 -10.13 -13.89
N ASP A 71 -2.40 -9.28 -14.51
CA ASP A 71 -2.22 -8.81 -15.88
C ASP A 71 -0.91 -8.02 -16.02
N LYS A 72 -0.67 -7.09 -15.10
CA LYS A 72 0.53 -6.25 -15.12
C LYS A 72 1.79 -6.99 -14.71
N GLY A 73 1.72 -7.89 -13.73
CA GLY A 73 2.84 -8.76 -13.38
C GLY A 73 3.26 -9.61 -14.58
N SER A 74 2.31 -10.20 -15.31
CA SER A 74 2.57 -10.97 -16.52
C SER A 74 3.14 -10.13 -17.66
N GLU A 75 2.63 -8.91 -17.85
CA GLU A 75 3.15 -7.97 -18.84
C GLU A 75 4.61 -7.59 -18.54
N ILE A 76 4.89 -7.22 -17.29
CA ILE A 76 6.21 -6.81 -16.82
C ILE A 76 7.21 -7.96 -16.92
N SER A 77 6.87 -9.15 -16.42
CA SER A 77 7.75 -10.32 -16.44
C SER A 77 8.12 -10.70 -17.88
N ARG A 78 7.16 -10.67 -18.81
CA ARG A 78 7.39 -10.92 -20.24
C ARG A 78 8.32 -9.89 -20.87
N ILE A 79 8.12 -8.60 -20.56
CA ILE A 79 8.99 -7.53 -21.08
C ILE A 79 10.40 -7.65 -20.49
N ALA A 80 10.52 -7.89 -19.18
CA ALA A 80 11.78 -8.09 -18.49
C ALA A 80 12.55 -9.29 -19.08
N GLN A 81 11.88 -10.42 -19.29
CA GLN A 81 12.45 -11.61 -19.92
C GLN A 81 12.97 -11.33 -21.33
N LYS A 82 12.26 -10.52 -22.11
CA LYS A 82 12.71 -10.12 -23.46
C LYS A 82 13.99 -9.27 -23.41
N TYR A 83 14.09 -8.32 -22.49
CA TYR A 83 15.31 -7.51 -22.31
C TYR A 83 16.48 -8.36 -21.82
N LEU A 84 16.22 -9.27 -20.90
CA LEU A 84 17.18 -10.22 -20.36
C LEU A 84 17.75 -11.12 -21.46
N ASN A 85 16.90 -11.73 -22.29
CA ASN A 85 17.34 -12.57 -23.41
C ASN A 85 18.21 -11.81 -24.41
N ARG A 86 17.86 -10.54 -24.71
CA ARG A 86 18.65 -9.69 -25.61
C ARG A 86 20.02 -9.38 -25.04
N ALA A 87 20.10 -9.02 -23.76
CA ALA A 87 21.35 -8.73 -23.09
C ALA A 87 22.23 -9.99 -22.99
N TYR A 88 21.63 -11.14 -22.68
CA TYR A 88 22.32 -12.43 -22.67
C TYR A 88 22.89 -12.79 -24.04
N ASN A 89 22.07 -12.75 -25.10
CA ASN A 89 22.55 -13.08 -26.46
C ASN A 89 23.66 -12.13 -26.92
N LYS A 90 23.52 -10.82 -26.67
CA LYS A 90 24.57 -9.84 -26.98
C LYS A 90 25.85 -10.13 -26.20
N GLY A 91 25.75 -10.52 -24.93
CA GLY A 91 26.89 -10.87 -24.11
C GLY A 91 27.65 -12.09 -24.64
N LEU A 92 26.92 -13.10 -25.13
CA LEU A 92 27.52 -14.27 -25.81
C LEU A 92 28.19 -13.87 -27.12
N GLU A 93 27.52 -13.09 -27.97
CA GLU A 93 28.04 -12.62 -29.26
C GLU A 93 29.32 -11.77 -29.10
N THR A 94 29.42 -11.01 -28.01
CA THR A 94 30.57 -10.15 -27.71
C THR A 94 31.64 -10.83 -26.85
N ASN A 95 31.48 -12.12 -26.54
CA ASN A 95 32.34 -12.89 -25.63
C ASN A 95 32.54 -12.23 -24.25
N GLN A 96 31.59 -11.41 -23.80
CA GLN A 96 31.61 -10.77 -22.47
C GLN A 96 31.15 -11.73 -21.36
N ILE A 97 30.41 -12.78 -21.74
CA ILE A 97 29.98 -13.87 -20.86
C ILE A 97 30.14 -15.20 -21.60
N ALA A 98 30.42 -16.28 -20.86
CA ALA A 98 30.53 -17.63 -21.39
C ALA A 98 29.28 -18.48 -21.14
N SER A 99 28.44 -18.13 -20.14
CA SER A 99 27.29 -18.96 -19.75
C SER A 99 26.12 -18.19 -19.15
N ALA A 100 24.96 -18.84 -19.06
CA ALA A 100 23.78 -18.29 -18.39
C ALA A 100 24.00 -18.09 -16.88
N LYS A 101 24.77 -18.97 -16.23
CA LYS A 101 25.13 -18.85 -14.80
C LYS A 101 25.98 -17.61 -14.53
N GLU A 102 26.94 -17.34 -15.41
CA GLU A 102 27.77 -16.13 -15.33
C GLU A 102 26.92 -14.87 -15.50
N PHE A 103 26.03 -14.86 -16.49
CA PHE A 103 25.13 -13.73 -16.71
C PHE A 103 24.12 -13.53 -15.57
N ALA A 104 23.65 -14.61 -14.93
CA ALA A 104 22.72 -14.51 -13.80
C ALA A 104 23.31 -13.74 -12.60
N LYS A 105 24.64 -13.74 -12.46
CA LYS A 105 25.36 -12.94 -11.44
C LYS A 105 25.38 -11.44 -11.77
N LEU A 106 25.15 -11.07 -13.03
CA LEU A 106 25.15 -9.69 -13.53
C LEU A 106 23.77 -9.02 -13.46
N LEU A 107 22.79 -9.68 -12.84
CA LEU A 107 21.47 -9.09 -12.58
C LEU A 107 21.53 -8.19 -11.33
N PRO A 108 20.83 -7.04 -11.31
CA PRO A 108 19.83 -6.57 -12.28
C PRO A 108 20.40 -5.64 -13.38
N LEU A 109 19.63 -5.49 -14.47
CA LEU A 109 19.98 -4.68 -15.64
C LEU A 109 19.26 -3.33 -15.62
N ALA A 110 19.89 -2.25 -16.09
CA ALA A 110 19.30 -0.90 -16.15
C ALA A 110 17.92 -0.82 -16.85
N ASN A 111 17.66 -1.70 -17.82
CA ASN A 111 16.35 -1.76 -18.51
C ASN A 111 15.21 -2.24 -17.59
N ILE A 112 15.53 -3.07 -16.59
CA ILE A 112 14.56 -3.56 -15.60
C ILE A 112 14.22 -2.42 -14.62
N ASP A 113 15.20 -1.60 -14.22
CA ASP A 113 14.95 -0.43 -13.38
C ASP A 113 14.04 0.60 -14.06
N SER A 114 14.23 0.78 -15.38
CA SER A 114 13.34 1.63 -16.19
C SER A 114 11.91 1.09 -16.23
N LEU A 115 11.76 -0.23 -16.31
CA LEU A 115 10.47 -0.90 -16.27
C LEU A 115 9.79 -0.70 -14.90
N ALA A 116 10.52 -0.92 -13.81
CA ALA A 116 10.05 -0.70 -12.44
C ALA A 116 9.52 0.73 -12.25
N LYS A 117 10.27 1.74 -12.72
CA LYS A 117 9.85 3.16 -12.69
C LYS A 117 8.59 3.44 -13.51
N THR A 118 8.50 2.86 -14.71
CA THR A 118 7.36 3.06 -15.62
C THR A 118 6.05 2.54 -15.02
N TYR A 119 6.11 1.37 -14.39
CA TYR A 119 4.95 0.71 -13.79
C TYR A 119 4.73 1.09 -12.31
N GLN A 120 5.64 1.85 -11.70
CA GLN A 120 5.63 2.23 -10.28
C GLN A 120 5.55 1.00 -9.34
N VAL A 121 6.35 -0.01 -9.67
CA VAL A 121 6.49 -1.25 -8.91
C VAL A 121 7.94 -1.44 -8.50
N ASP A 122 8.16 -2.29 -7.50
CA ASP A 122 9.50 -2.81 -7.21
C ASP A 122 9.66 -4.16 -7.93
N ILE A 123 10.78 -4.37 -8.60
CA ILE A 123 11.09 -5.60 -9.34
C ILE A 123 12.40 -6.16 -8.79
N GLN A 124 12.32 -7.33 -8.17
CA GLN A 124 13.46 -8.02 -7.61
C GLN A 124 13.77 -9.28 -8.42
N SER A 125 15.00 -9.40 -8.90
CA SER A 125 15.53 -10.67 -9.43
C SER A 125 16.14 -11.47 -8.30
N ILE A 126 15.65 -12.69 -8.08
CA ILE A 126 16.16 -13.59 -7.04
C ILE A 126 16.81 -14.79 -7.71
N SER A 127 18.14 -14.87 -7.61
CA SER A 127 18.93 -15.97 -8.18
C SER A 127 18.72 -17.29 -7.43
N PHE A 128 18.73 -18.41 -8.14
CA PHE A 128 18.72 -19.77 -7.54
C PHE A 128 20.08 -20.19 -6.97
N GLU A 129 21.16 -19.48 -7.34
CA GLU A 129 22.50 -19.69 -6.75
C GLU A 129 22.64 -19.07 -5.36
N ARG A 130 21.63 -18.29 -4.90
CA ARG A 130 21.65 -17.66 -3.58
C ARG A 130 21.79 -18.73 -2.47
N THR A 131 22.68 -18.47 -1.51
CA THR A 131 23.00 -19.37 -0.39
C THR A 131 22.03 -19.23 0.80
N GLN A 132 21.39 -18.06 0.97
CA GLN A 132 20.48 -17.77 2.07
C GLN A 132 19.18 -17.13 1.56
N VAL A 133 18.04 -17.57 2.06
CA VAL A 133 16.70 -17.09 1.65
C VAL A 133 16.04 -16.18 2.71
N ASP A 134 16.81 -15.77 3.71
CA ASP A 134 16.34 -15.23 5.00
C ASP A 134 15.62 -13.88 4.87
N ASN A 135 15.86 -13.15 3.77
CA ASN A 135 15.23 -11.84 3.50
C ASN A 135 14.02 -11.92 2.55
N LEU A 136 13.60 -13.13 2.15
CA LEU A 136 12.42 -13.31 1.30
C LEU A 136 11.15 -13.43 2.14
N TYR A 137 10.01 -13.05 1.56
CA TYR A 137 8.71 -13.42 2.12
C TYR A 137 8.54 -14.94 2.10
N ALA A 138 7.79 -15.50 3.05
CA ALA A 138 7.57 -16.95 3.13
C ALA A 138 7.10 -17.54 1.78
N ILE A 139 6.17 -16.84 1.12
CA ILE A 139 5.67 -17.21 -0.20
C ILE A 139 6.73 -17.15 -1.30
N GLU A 140 7.61 -16.14 -1.27
CA GLU A 140 8.73 -16.06 -2.21
C GLU A 140 9.72 -17.20 -1.95
N ALA A 141 10.07 -17.48 -0.69
CA ALA A 141 10.95 -18.58 -0.33
C ALA A 141 10.38 -19.94 -0.77
N ASP A 142 9.07 -20.14 -0.63
CA ASP A 142 8.40 -21.37 -1.08
C ASP A 142 8.47 -21.53 -2.60
N TYR A 143 8.10 -20.49 -3.35
CA TYR A 143 8.18 -20.54 -4.82
C TYR A 143 9.63 -20.64 -5.31
N TRP A 144 10.58 -19.99 -4.65
CA TRP A 144 12.00 -20.11 -4.96
C TRP A 144 12.47 -21.57 -4.86
N LYS A 145 12.08 -22.29 -3.79
CA LYS A 145 12.40 -23.71 -3.62
C LYS A 145 11.77 -24.56 -4.72
N LYS A 146 10.49 -24.33 -5.03
CA LYS A 146 9.76 -25.08 -6.07
C LYS A 146 10.34 -24.87 -7.47
N TYR A 147 10.67 -23.63 -7.84
CA TYR A 147 11.29 -23.36 -9.13
C TYR A 147 12.72 -23.91 -9.20
N LYS A 148 13.47 -23.87 -8.10
CA LYS A 148 14.84 -24.40 -8.03
C LYS A 148 14.89 -25.92 -8.13
N SER A 149 13.90 -26.64 -7.60
CA SER A 149 13.83 -28.11 -7.69
C SER A 149 13.47 -28.62 -9.09
N GLY A 150 13.11 -27.72 -10.02
CA GLY A 150 12.73 -28.11 -11.38
C GLY A 150 11.35 -28.79 -11.44
N GLU A 151 10.55 -28.68 -10.38
CA GLU A 151 9.13 -29.03 -10.45
C GLU A 151 8.50 -28.17 -11.56
N THR A 152 7.98 -28.88 -12.57
CA THR A 152 7.41 -28.40 -13.85
C THR A 152 7.11 -26.91 -13.91
N ALA A 153 7.68 -26.21 -14.91
CA ALA A 153 7.43 -24.81 -15.29
C ALA A 153 6.20 -24.17 -14.63
N LEU A 154 6.34 -23.77 -13.35
CA LEU A 154 5.17 -23.36 -12.59
C LEU A 154 4.67 -22.05 -13.18
N GLU A 155 3.36 -21.95 -13.28
CA GLU A 155 2.73 -20.74 -13.76
C GLU A 155 3.07 -19.56 -12.83
N PRO A 156 3.17 -18.35 -13.38
CA PRO A 156 3.29 -17.16 -12.56
C PRO A 156 2.14 -17.07 -11.55
N THR A 157 2.46 -16.73 -10.30
CA THR A 157 1.49 -16.65 -9.21
C THR A 157 1.38 -15.22 -8.71
N THR A 158 0.20 -14.83 -8.22
CA THR A 158 -0.02 -13.56 -7.53
C THR A 158 -0.58 -13.79 -6.13
N GLU A 159 0.13 -13.35 -5.10
CA GLU A 159 -0.26 -13.55 -3.70
C GLU A 159 -0.34 -12.23 -2.93
N TYR A 160 -1.22 -12.19 -1.93
CA TYR A 160 -1.34 -11.01 -1.06
C TYR A 160 -0.53 -11.19 0.21
N VAL A 161 0.39 -10.26 0.47
CA VAL A 161 1.20 -10.25 1.69
C VAL A 161 0.59 -9.25 2.67
N GLU A 162 -0.27 -9.77 3.55
CA GLU A 162 -1.13 -8.97 4.42
C GLU A 162 -0.36 -8.03 5.35
N ASN A 163 0.73 -8.51 5.97
CA ASN A 163 1.57 -7.74 6.89
C ASN A 163 2.20 -6.49 6.26
N ARG A 164 2.32 -6.43 4.93
CA ARG A 164 2.94 -5.30 4.20
C ARG A 164 1.93 -4.55 3.32
N ARG A 165 0.68 -5.01 3.22
CA ARG A 165 -0.35 -4.47 2.32
C ARG A 165 0.10 -4.37 0.86
N LYS A 166 0.85 -5.38 0.39
CA LYS A 166 1.34 -5.48 -0.99
C LYS A 166 0.84 -6.76 -1.64
N ARG A 167 0.65 -6.75 -2.96
CA ARG A 167 0.57 -7.97 -3.76
C ARG A 167 1.94 -8.27 -4.34
N VAL A 168 2.31 -9.53 -4.32
CA VAL A 168 3.55 -10.02 -4.90
C VAL A 168 3.19 -10.90 -6.08
N PHE A 169 3.71 -10.56 -7.25
CA PHE A 169 3.64 -11.40 -8.43
C PHE A 169 5.00 -12.11 -8.59
N ILE A 170 4.97 -13.43 -8.66
CA ILE A 170 6.16 -14.28 -8.71
C ILE A 170 6.16 -15.03 -10.04
N ALA A 171 7.27 -14.97 -10.77
CA ALA A 171 7.43 -15.68 -12.04
C ALA A 171 8.86 -16.21 -12.20
N PRO A 172 9.07 -17.34 -12.88
CA PRO A 172 10.41 -17.86 -13.15
C PRO A 172 11.18 -16.99 -14.18
N ILE A 173 12.52 -17.02 -14.10
CA ILE A 173 13.46 -16.43 -15.06
C ILE A 173 14.13 -17.56 -15.84
N TYR A 174 14.00 -17.55 -17.17
CA TYR A 174 14.58 -18.58 -18.04
C TYR A 174 15.70 -18.01 -18.91
N LEU A 175 16.91 -18.58 -18.81
CA LEU A 175 18.04 -18.33 -19.71
C LEU A 175 18.59 -19.68 -20.21
N LYS A 176 17.88 -20.30 -21.16
CA LYS A 176 18.02 -21.72 -21.56
C LYS A 176 17.62 -22.72 -20.46
N GLU A 177 18.03 -22.46 -19.22
CA GLU A 177 17.61 -23.14 -17.99
C GLU A 177 17.00 -22.13 -17.01
N ALA A 178 16.30 -22.61 -15.98
CA ALA A 178 15.77 -21.73 -14.93
C ALA A 178 16.92 -21.22 -14.05
N VAL A 179 17.14 -19.90 -14.02
CA VAL A 179 18.29 -19.29 -13.33
C VAL A 179 17.90 -18.49 -12.09
N GLY A 180 16.60 -18.20 -11.95
CA GLY A 180 16.06 -17.42 -10.83
C GLY A 180 14.57 -17.21 -10.95
N MET A 181 14.04 -16.28 -10.16
CA MET A 181 12.66 -15.83 -10.22
C MET A 181 12.57 -14.31 -10.13
N TRP A 182 11.58 -13.73 -10.81
CA TRP A 182 11.09 -12.39 -10.59
C TRP A 182 10.17 -12.39 -9.38
N SER A 183 10.38 -11.42 -8.48
CA SER A 183 9.38 -11.00 -7.51
C SER A 183 9.03 -9.55 -7.78
N ILE A 184 7.78 -9.29 -8.17
CA ILE A 184 7.28 -7.96 -8.52
C ILE A 184 6.31 -7.52 -7.43
N HIS A 185 6.63 -6.44 -6.74
CA HIS A 185 5.86 -5.96 -5.60
C HIS A 185 4.96 -4.81 -6.00
N PHE A 186 3.67 -5.02 -5.82
CA PHE A 186 2.59 -4.08 -6.11
C PHE A 186 2.08 -3.46 -4.81
N GLU A 187 2.40 -2.19 -4.59
CA GLU A 187 1.85 -1.44 -3.47
C GLU A 187 0.39 -1.07 -3.72
N ARG A 188 -0.46 -1.31 -2.71
CA ARG A 188 -1.90 -1.13 -2.87
C ARG A 188 -2.29 0.27 -3.34
N GLN A 189 -1.63 1.30 -2.80
CA GLN A 189 -1.91 2.69 -3.16
C GLN A 189 -1.55 3.01 -4.61
N ASN A 190 -0.37 2.58 -5.07
CA ASN A 190 0.09 2.82 -6.44
C ASN A 190 -0.81 2.13 -7.46
N VAL A 191 -1.16 0.87 -7.21
CA VAL A 191 -2.09 0.11 -8.08
C VAL A 191 -3.45 0.80 -8.18
N ILE A 192 -4.03 1.25 -7.05
CA ILE A 192 -5.31 1.96 -7.06
C ILE A 192 -5.22 3.22 -7.93
N GLN A 193 -4.15 4.02 -7.78
CA GLN A 193 -3.94 5.22 -8.59
C GLN A 193 -3.83 4.90 -10.08
N GLN A 194 -3.10 3.83 -10.44
CA GLN A 194 -2.94 3.41 -11.84
C GLN A 194 -4.26 2.92 -12.45
N ILE A 195 -5.02 2.08 -11.74
CA ILE A 195 -6.35 1.61 -12.18
C ILE A 195 -7.27 2.81 -12.46
N VAL A 196 -7.30 3.79 -11.54
CA VAL A 196 -8.12 5.00 -11.70
C VAL A 196 -7.68 5.80 -12.93
N LYS A 197 -6.38 6.01 -13.10
CA LYS A 197 -5.80 6.73 -14.25
C LYS A 197 -6.13 6.04 -15.58
N GLU A 198 -6.05 4.71 -15.63
CA GLU A 198 -6.42 3.94 -16.82
C GLU A 198 -7.92 4.03 -17.14
N ARG A 199 -8.78 3.97 -16.12
CA ARG A 199 -10.24 4.17 -16.27
C ARG A 199 -10.57 5.54 -16.87
N GLU A 200 -9.92 6.59 -16.39
CA GLU A 200 -10.12 7.95 -16.90
C GLU A 200 -9.65 8.11 -18.35
N LYS A 201 -8.49 7.55 -18.69
CA LYS A 201 -8.00 7.51 -20.08
C LYS A 201 -8.98 6.77 -21.00
N LYS A 202 -9.49 5.60 -20.58
CA LYS A 202 -10.48 4.83 -21.35
C LYS A 202 -11.76 5.63 -21.57
N LYS A 203 -12.26 6.35 -20.55
CA LYS A 203 -13.44 7.23 -20.68
C LYS A 203 -13.20 8.40 -21.65
N LYS A 204 -12.04 9.04 -21.60
CA LYS A 204 -11.67 10.13 -22.53
C LYS A 204 -11.59 9.63 -23.97
N LYS A 205 -11.03 8.44 -24.20
CA LYS A 205 -10.93 7.84 -25.54
C LYS A 205 -12.32 7.55 -26.14
N LYS A 206 -13.23 6.97 -25.34
CA LYS A 206 -14.62 6.69 -25.79
C LYS A 206 -15.44 7.94 -26.13
N ARG A 207 -15.11 9.11 -25.57
CA ARG A 207 -15.80 10.37 -25.87
C ARG A 207 -15.29 11.08 -27.14
N ARG A 208 -14.13 10.65 -27.66
CA ARG A 208 -13.49 11.20 -28.86
C ARG A 208 -13.64 10.31 -30.09
N SER A 209 -14.16 9.09 -29.89
CA SER A 209 -14.54 8.15 -30.94
C SER A 209 -16.04 8.24 -31.17
#